data_AF-A0A8H7TWR7-F1
#
_entry.id   AF-A0A8H7TWR7-F1
#
_cell.length_a   1.000
_cell.length_b   1.000
_cell.length_c   1.000
_cell.angle_alpha   90.00
_cell.angle_beta   90.00
_cell.angle_gamma   90.00
#
_symmetry.space_group_name_H-M   'P 1'
#
loop_
_entity.id
_entity.type
_entity.pdbx_description
1 polymer ?
#
loop_
_entity_poly.entity_id
_entity_poly.type
_entity_poly.pdbx_seq_one_letter_code
_entity_poly.pdbx_strand_id
1 'polypeptide(L)'
;MLIRGEDQDEGGDIEDVPVRVLSDFCIFHPKSHQIQSLRVFDDETQDHNLIAAGWVQPVYANEEDAGQEDEDPKNTTVQCLRTSAIFRYTIDYEKIDDPVYIQTQYGWYMLKKPSKTYSRCFLDFCMTHRILQVLISATKENPRWTYADFHKSYIGMWDHLLQRRLQPADVDDVVSTSECIYCGL
;
A
#
# COMPACT_ATOMS: atom_id res chain seq x y z
N MET A 1 11.93 17.55 -2.30
CA MET A 1 11.18 18.15 -1.17
C MET A 1 11.83 17.64 0.10
N LEU A 2 12.16 18.51 1.05
CA LEU A 2 12.81 18.11 2.30
C LEU A 2 11.74 17.68 3.32
N ILE A 3 11.88 16.47 3.86
CA ILE A 3 11.07 15.99 4.98
C ILE A 3 11.89 16.13 6.26
N ARG A 4 11.24 16.55 7.36
CA ARG A 4 11.90 16.69 8.65
C ARG A 4 12.31 15.32 9.19
N GLY A 5 13.52 15.21 9.71
CA GLY A 5 14.09 13.96 10.23
C GLY A 5 14.70 13.04 9.17
N GLU A 6 14.83 13.49 7.92
CA GLU A 6 15.67 12.83 6.92
C GLU A 6 17.05 13.49 6.88
N ASP A 7 18.11 12.69 6.95
CA ASP A 7 19.46 13.16 6.65
C ASP A 7 19.56 13.57 5.17
N GLN A 8 20.32 14.63 4.89
CA GLN A 8 20.61 14.98 3.50
C GLN A 8 21.61 13.97 2.94
N ASP A 9 21.16 13.13 2.01
CA ASP A 9 22.08 12.33 1.21
C ASP A 9 22.94 13.27 0.35
N GLU A 10 24.16 13.52 0.82
CA GLU A 10 25.23 14.15 0.05
C GLU A 10 25.79 13.14 -0.97
N GLY A 11 24.98 12.79 -1.98
CA GLY A 11 25.42 12.06 -3.16
C GLY A 11 25.31 10.52 -3.06
N GLY A 12 24.10 10.01 -3.22
CA GLY A 12 23.83 8.63 -3.63
C GLY A 12 23.43 8.58 -5.10
N ASP A 13 23.73 7.47 -5.78
CA ASP A 13 23.36 7.23 -7.17
C ASP A 13 21.85 7.44 -7.42
N ILE A 14 21.45 7.65 -8.67
CA ILE A 14 20.07 7.90 -9.14
C ILE A 14 19.07 6.78 -8.70
N GLU A 15 19.58 5.68 -8.15
CA GLU A 15 18.82 4.53 -7.66
C GLU A 15 18.34 4.66 -6.20
N ASP A 16 18.87 5.60 -5.40
CA ASP A 16 18.42 5.84 -4.01
C ASP A 16 17.26 6.84 -3.96
N VAL A 17 16.10 6.43 -4.48
CA VAL A 17 14.86 7.21 -4.33
C VAL A 17 14.30 6.95 -2.92
N PRO A 18 14.15 7.99 -2.07
CA PRO A 18 13.78 7.82 -0.67
C PRO A 18 12.41 7.15 -0.50
N VAL A 19 12.33 6.24 0.48
CA VAL A 19 11.09 5.57 0.90
C VAL A 19 10.57 6.22 2.17
N ARG A 20 9.30 6.63 2.15
CA ARG A 20 8.64 7.34 3.25
C ARG A 20 7.34 6.65 3.63
N VAL A 21 6.87 6.89 4.85
CA VAL A 21 5.52 6.48 5.28
C VAL A 21 4.53 7.59 4.93
N LEU A 22 3.36 7.22 4.40
CA LEU A 22 2.23 8.12 4.17
C LEU A 22 0.98 7.59 4.91
N SER A 23 0.52 8.37 5.89
CA SER A 23 -0.59 8.06 6.80
C SER A 23 -1.71 9.09 6.72
N ASP A 24 -2.91 8.73 7.18
CA ASP A 24 -4.16 9.49 7.05
C ASP A 24 -4.38 10.01 5.61
N PHE A 25 -4.06 9.17 4.63
CA PHE A 25 -3.90 9.62 3.27
C PHE A 25 -5.20 9.59 2.46
N CYS A 26 -5.24 10.41 1.40
CA CYS A 26 -6.33 10.45 0.44
C CYS A 26 -5.75 10.59 -0.97
N ILE A 27 -6.26 9.83 -1.93
CA ILE A 27 -5.85 9.88 -3.34
C ILE A 27 -7.00 10.45 -4.17
N PHE A 28 -6.67 11.45 -4.99
CA PHE A 28 -7.67 12.20 -5.75
C PHE A 28 -7.08 12.83 -7.01
N HIS A 29 -7.95 13.18 -7.95
CA HIS A 29 -7.55 13.90 -9.16
C HIS A 29 -7.27 15.38 -8.85
N PRO A 30 -6.14 15.97 -9.29
CA PRO A 30 -5.65 17.26 -8.83
C PRO A 30 -6.53 18.45 -9.24
N LYS A 31 -7.35 18.32 -10.30
CA LYS A 31 -8.22 19.42 -10.76
C LYS A 31 -9.65 19.30 -10.26
N SER A 32 -10.21 18.09 -10.25
CA SER A 32 -11.61 17.86 -9.87
C SER A 32 -11.76 17.61 -8.38
N HIS A 33 -10.66 17.30 -7.68
CA HIS A 33 -10.63 16.89 -6.28
C HIS A 33 -11.50 15.67 -5.97
N GLN A 34 -11.88 14.92 -7.01
CA GLN A 34 -12.63 13.69 -6.85
C GLN A 34 -11.70 12.60 -6.33
N ILE A 35 -12.13 11.97 -5.25
CA ILE A 35 -11.49 10.78 -4.69
C ILE A 35 -11.47 9.68 -5.74
N GLN A 36 -10.31 9.08 -5.95
CA GLN A 36 -10.12 8.03 -6.96
C GLN A 36 -9.39 6.84 -6.37
N SER A 37 -9.74 5.65 -6.86
CA SER A 37 -9.05 4.40 -6.53
C SER A 37 -7.73 4.30 -7.31
N LEU A 38 -6.76 3.60 -6.74
CA LEU A 38 -5.54 3.21 -7.47
C LEU A 38 -5.82 2.25 -8.63
N ARG A 39 -6.99 1.62 -8.69
CA ARG A 39 -7.42 0.77 -9.83
C ARG A 39 -7.41 1.49 -11.17
N VAL A 40 -7.42 2.83 -11.20
CA VAL A 40 -7.32 3.55 -12.49
C VAL A 40 -6.03 3.23 -13.22
N PHE A 41 -4.95 2.88 -12.50
CA PHE A 41 -3.68 2.46 -13.09
C PHE A 41 -3.74 1.08 -13.76
N ASP A 42 -4.78 0.29 -13.51
CA ASP A 42 -4.98 -1.02 -14.14
C ASP A 42 -5.64 -0.91 -15.52
N ASP A 43 -6.17 0.27 -15.88
CA ASP A 43 -6.83 0.55 -17.15
C ASP A 43 -6.11 1.71 -17.87
N GLU A 44 -5.33 1.39 -18.92
CA GLU A 44 -4.56 2.35 -19.71
C GLU A 44 -5.43 3.42 -20.41
N THR A 45 -6.74 3.25 -20.47
CA THR A 45 -7.66 4.22 -21.08
C THR A 45 -8.09 5.35 -20.13
N GLN A 46 -7.84 5.20 -18.83
CA GLN A 46 -8.22 6.18 -17.80
C GLN A 46 -7.18 7.32 -17.67
N ASP A 47 -7.63 8.46 -17.14
CA ASP A 47 -6.70 9.53 -16.73
C ASP A 47 -5.99 9.14 -15.42
N HIS A 48 -4.71 8.79 -15.54
CA HIS A 48 -3.86 8.39 -14.41
C HIS A 48 -3.29 9.55 -13.61
N ASN A 49 -3.74 10.78 -13.87
CA ASN A 49 -3.27 11.96 -13.14
C ASN A 49 -3.85 11.99 -11.72
N LEU A 50 -3.27 11.18 -10.83
CA LEU A 50 -3.61 11.12 -9.41
C LEU A 50 -2.52 11.76 -8.56
N ILE A 51 -2.94 12.38 -7.46
CA ILE A 51 -2.05 12.84 -6.40
C ILE A 51 -2.55 12.31 -5.06
N ALA A 52 -1.66 12.23 -4.07
CA ALA A 52 -2.00 11.90 -2.70
C ALA A 52 -1.79 13.11 -1.78
N ALA A 53 -2.54 13.15 -0.68
CA ALA A 53 -2.21 14.00 0.46
C ALA A 53 -2.32 13.21 1.76
N GLY A 54 -1.46 13.51 2.74
CA GLY A 54 -1.44 12.83 4.03
C GLY A 54 -0.24 13.23 4.89
N TRP A 55 -0.12 12.63 6.07
CA TRP A 55 1.01 12.79 6.98
C TRP A 55 2.19 11.94 6.54
N VAL A 56 3.35 12.57 6.42
CA VAL A 56 4.61 11.95 5.98
C VAL A 56 5.59 11.82 7.11
N GLN A 57 6.25 10.67 7.16
CA GLN A 57 7.31 10.34 8.11
C GLN A 57 8.43 9.58 7.38
N PRO A 58 9.70 9.73 7.80
CA PRO A 58 10.77 8.87 7.32
C PRO A 58 10.52 7.40 7.72
N VAL A 59 11.10 6.46 6.97
CA VAL A 59 11.14 5.04 7.36
C VAL A 59 12.38 4.83 8.24
N TYR A 60 12.20 4.58 9.53
CA TYR A 60 13.29 4.20 10.41
C TYR A 60 13.65 2.73 10.19
N ALA A 61 14.94 2.40 10.14
CA ALA A 61 15.42 1.05 9.88
C ALA A 61 15.11 0.06 11.03
N ASN A 62 14.84 0.56 12.24
CA ASN A 62 14.42 -0.23 13.40
C ASN A 62 13.51 0.60 14.33
N GLU A 63 12.55 -0.05 15.01
CA GLU A 63 11.68 0.60 16.02
C GLU A 63 12.46 1.12 17.24
N GLU A 64 13.65 0.57 17.54
CA GLU A 64 14.56 1.09 18.57
C GLU A 64 15.17 2.45 18.20
N ASP A 65 15.27 2.75 16.90
CA ASP A 65 15.81 4.00 16.36
C ASP A 65 14.73 5.11 16.30
N ALA A 66 13.46 4.73 16.46
CA ALA A 66 12.35 5.67 16.57
C ALA A 66 12.28 6.38 17.95
N GLY A 67 13.20 6.07 18.87
CA GLY A 67 13.12 6.49 20.28
C GLY A 67 14.43 6.88 20.96
N GLN A 68 15.51 7.17 20.21
CA GLN A 68 16.81 7.55 20.80
C GLN A 68 17.21 9.02 20.62
N GLU A 69 16.29 9.87 20.17
CA GLU A 69 16.45 11.31 20.36
C GLU A 69 15.50 11.76 21.47
N ASP A 70 16.06 12.42 22.49
CA ASP A 70 15.34 13.15 23.54
C ASP A 70 14.53 14.32 22.94
N GLU A 71 13.66 14.03 21.97
CA GLU A 71 12.78 15.00 21.35
C GLU A 71 11.53 15.14 22.22
N ASP A 72 11.47 16.29 22.88
CA ASP A 72 10.27 16.89 23.46
C ASP A 72 9.03 16.49 22.63
N PRO A 73 7.99 15.82 23.18
CA PRO A 73 6.84 15.28 22.43
C PRO A 73 5.99 16.35 21.71
N LYS A 74 6.43 17.62 21.75
CA LYS A 74 5.92 18.74 20.97
C LYS A 74 6.65 18.95 19.63
N ASN A 75 7.76 18.25 19.38
CA ASN A 75 8.66 18.54 18.25
C ASN A 75 8.68 17.50 17.12
N THR A 76 8.12 16.30 17.33
CA THR A 76 7.87 15.31 16.25
C THR A 76 6.73 15.81 15.35
N THR A 77 6.99 16.86 14.59
CA THR A 77 6.00 17.51 13.73
C THR A 77 5.81 16.68 12.49
N VAL A 78 4.89 15.71 12.57
CA VAL A 78 4.40 14.96 11.40
C VAL A 78 3.99 15.96 10.33
N GLN A 79 4.64 15.92 9.17
CA GLN A 79 4.41 16.90 8.11
C GLN A 79 3.25 16.44 7.23
N CYS A 80 2.22 17.27 7.07
CA CYS A 80 1.21 17.01 6.04
C CYS A 80 1.74 17.46 4.68
N LEU A 81 1.72 16.55 3.70
CA LEU A 81 2.21 16.74 2.35
C LEU A 81 1.06 16.55 1.36
N ARG A 82 1.11 17.30 0.25
CA ARG A 82 0.46 16.92 -1.00
C ARG A 82 1.54 16.49 -2.00
N THR A 83 1.49 15.24 -2.48
CA THR A 83 2.50 14.68 -3.39
C THR A 83 2.41 15.33 -4.78
N SER A 84 3.44 15.11 -5.59
CA SER A 84 3.32 15.25 -7.06
C SER A 84 2.45 14.13 -7.64
N ALA A 85 2.32 14.11 -8.97
CA ALA A 85 1.66 13.01 -9.68
C ALA A 85 2.22 11.64 -9.25
N ILE A 86 1.31 10.70 -9.05
CA ILE A 86 1.59 9.29 -8.82
C ILE A 86 1.86 8.67 -10.19
N PHE A 87 2.97 7.96 -10.33
CA PHE A 87 3.34 7.30 -11.58
C PHE A 87 2.86 5.86 -11.64
N ARG A 88 2.90 5.16 -10.50
CA ARG A 88 2.45 3.78 -10.34
C ARG A 88 2.26 3.44 -8.87
N TYR A 89 1.62 2.31 -8.62
CA TYR A 89 1.65 1.63 -7.33
C TYR A 89 2.35 0.27 -7.46
N THR A 90 2.81 -0.28 -6.34
CA THR A 90 3.40 -1.64 -6.29
C THR A 90 2.95 -2.38 -5.05
N ILE A 91 2.83 -3.69 -5.18
CA ILE A 91 2.50 -4.64 -4.11
C ILE A 91 3.40 -5.86 -4.31
N ASP A 92 4.18 -6.24 -3.29
CA ASP A 92 4.91 -7.50 -3.30
C ASP A 92 3.98 -8.64 -2.86
N TYR A 93 3.47 -9.39 -3.84
CA TYR A 93 2.58 -10.53 -3.58
C TYR A 93 3.29 -11.72 -2.93
N GLU A 94 4.61 -11.75 -2.94
CA GLU A 94 5.38 -12.85 -2.39
C GLU A 94 5.61 -12.73 -0.88
N LYS A 95 5.29 -11.56 -0.30
CA LYS A 95 5.41 -11.27 1.12
C LYS A 95 4.04 -10.96 1.69
N ILE A 96 3.59 -11.80 2.63
CA ILE A 96 2.22 -11.74 3.14
C ILE A 96 1.85 -10.39 3.73
N ASP A 97 2.77 -9.62 4.33
CA ASP A 97 2.49 -8.35 5.01
C ASP A 97 3.16 -7.14 4.35
N ASP A 98 3.60 -7.27 3.09
CA ASP A 98 4.19 -6.13 2.38
C ASP A 98 3.11 -5.09 2.04
N PRO A 99 3.34 -3.80 2.35
CA PRO A 99 2.34 -2.75 2.16
C PRO A 99 2.22 -2.34 0.70
N VAL A 100 1.19 -1.54 0.40
CA VAL A 100 1.08 -0.87 -0.90
C VAL A 100 2.03 0.32 -0.93
N TYR A 101 2.80 0.46 -2.00
CA TYR A 101 3.62 1.64 -2.25
C TYR A 101 3.09 2.44 -3.44
N ILE A 102 3.26 3.75 -3.42
CA ILE A 102 3.08 4.63 -4.58
C ILE A 102 4.39 5.32 -4.93
N GLN A 103 4.68 5.43 -6.22
CA GLN A 103 5.85 6.14 -6.73
C GLN A 103 5.47 7.52 -7.23
N THR A 104 6.32 8.50 -6.93
CA THR A 104 6.26 9.85 -7.46
C THR A 104 7.62 10.26 -7.99
N GLN A 105 7.74 11.46 -8.57
CA GLN A 105 9.04 12.00 -9.01
C GLN A 105 10.04 12.25 -7.86
N TYR A 106 9.59 12.25 -6.60
CA TYR A 106 10.41 12.63 -5.43
C TYR A 106 10.61 11.50 -4.42
N GLY A 107 10.08 10.31 -4.66
CA GLY A 107 10.06 9.29 -3.61
C GLY A 107 9.06 8.18 -3.84
N TRP A 108 9.27 7.11 -3.08
CA TRP A 108 8.29 6.08 -2.78
C TRP A 108 7.57 6.39 -1.47
N TYR A 109 6.28 6.10 -1.43
CA TYR A 109 5.48 6.25 -0.22
C TYR A 109 4.79 4.94 0.12
N MET A 110 5.14 4.37 1.26
CA MET A 110 4.47 3.26 1.91
C MET A 110 3.12 3.74 2.48
N LEU A 111 2.03 3.21 1.94
CA LEU A 111 0.68 3.55 2.37
C LEU A 111 0.34 2.77 3.65
N LYS A 112 0.07 3.49 4.75
CA LYS A 112 -0.30 2.88 6.03
C LYS A 112 -1.80 2.98 6.32
N LYS A 113 -2.24 4.12 6.85
CA LYS A 113 -3.64 4.32 7.26
C LYS A 113 -4.33 5.26 6.26
N PRO A 114 -5.38 4.84 5.55
CA PRO A 114 -6.17 5.77 4.74
C PRO A 114 -6.94 6.74 5.65
N SER A 115 -7.22 7.93 5.13
CA SER A 115 -8.10 8.89 5.81
C SER A 115 -9.51 8.33 5.96
N LYS A 116 -10.27 8.86 6.93
CA LYS A 116 -11.64 8.40 7.19
C LYS A 116 -12.53 8.42 5.94
N THR A 117 -12.42 9.45 5.12
CA THR A 117 -13.20 9.60 3.88
C THR A 117 -12.71 8.68 2.77
N TYR A 118 -11.40 8.38 2.73
CA TYR A 118 -10.80 7.53 1.70
C TYR A 118 -10.86 6.03 2.03
N SER A 119 -11.05 5.69 3.30
CA SER A 119 -10.92 4.32 3.83
C SER A 119 -11.73 3.28 3.05
N ARG A 120 -12.99 3.57 2.70
CA ARG A 120 -13.81 2.64 1.91
C ARG A 120 -13.22 2.40 0.51
N CYS A 121 -12.86 3.47 -0.19
CA CYS A 121 -12.28 3.39 -1.54
C CYS A 121 -10.95 2.60 -1.54
N PHE A 122 -10.11 2.84 -0.53
CA PHE A 122 -8.85 2.12 -0.38
C PHE A 122 -9.05 0.64 -0.03
N LEU A 123 -9.96 0.31 0.89
CA LEU A 123 -10.26 -1.07 1.26
C LEU A 123 -10.86 -1.85 0.08
N ASP A 124 -11.75 -1.24 -0.69
CA ASP A 124 -12.35 -1.86 -1.88
C ASP A 124 -11.27 -2.20 -2.92
N PHE A 125 -10.26 -1.33 -3.10
CA PHE A 125 -9.07 -1.60 -3.91
C PHE A 125 -8.22 -2.73 -3.31
N CYS A 126 -7.83 -2.60 -2.04
CA CYS A 126 -6.91 -3.52 -1.39
C CYS A 126 -7.46 -4.93 -1.20
N MET A 127 -8.78 -5.13 -1.12
CA MET A 127 -9.38 -6.44 -0.85
C MET A 127 -8.88 -7.50 -1.84
N THR A 128 -9.00 -7.25 -3.14
CA THR A 128 -8.54 -8.19 -4.17
C THR A 128 -7.05 -8.48 -4.05
N HIS A 129 -6.23 -7.42 -3.93
CA HIS A 129 -4.78 -7.58 -3.83
C HIS A 129 -4.35 -8.31 -2.55
N ARG A 130 -5.05 -8.10 -1.44
CA ARG A 130 -4.74 -8.75 -0.17
C ARG A 130 -4.97 -10.25 -0.24
N ILE A 131 -6.09 -10.68 -0.81
CA ILE A 131 -6.37 -12.10 -1.00
C ILE A 131 -5.34 -12.74 -1.94
N LEU A 132 -4.99 -12.06 -3.05
CA LEU A 132 -3.93 -12.52 -3.95
C LEU A 132 -2.58 -12.62 -3.25
N GLN A 133 -2.22 -11.63 -2.42
CA GLN A 133 -0.98 -11.63 -1.65
C GLN A 133 -0.92 -12.81 -0.68
N VAL A 134 -2.00 -13.08 0.06
CA VAL A 134 -2.10 -14.25 0.95
C VAL A 134 -1.95 -15.57 0.17
N LEU A 135 -2.62 -15.69 -0.99
CA LEU A 135 -2.58 -16.90 -1.80
C LEU A 135 -1.17 -17.15 -2.39
N ILE A 136 -0.57 -16.12 -2.99
CA ILE A 136 0.74 -16.20 -3.64
C ILE A 136 1.84 -16.42 -2.59
N SER A 137 1.81 -15.69 -1.47
CA SER A 137 2.78 -15.88 -0.39
C SER A 137 2.70 -17.28 0.22
N ALA A 138 1.48 -17.80 0.43
CA ALA A 138 1.27 -19.17 0.93
C ALA A 138 1.81 -20.22 -0.04
N THR A 139 1.58 -20.03 -1.34
CA THR A 139 2.06 -20.93 -2.40
C THR A 139 3.59 -20.90 -2.47
N LYS A 140 4.21 -19.72 -2.32
CA LYS A 140 5.67 -19.57 -2.28
C LYS A 140 6.28 -20.22 -1.04
N GLU A 141 5.65 -20.08 0.12
CA GLU A 141 6.09 -20.67 1.38
C GLU A 141 6.05 -22.21 1.32
N ASN A 142 4.99 -22.78 0.75
CA ASN A 142 4.89 -24.22 0.56
C ASN A 142 4.19 -24.60 -0.76
N PRO A 143 4.96 -24.82 -1.84
CA PRO A 143 4.41 -25.16 -3.16
C PRO A 143 3.64 -26.49 -3.22
N ARG A 144 3.68 -27.30 -2.17
CA ARG A 144 2.95 -28.58 -2.09
C ARG A 144 1.59 -28.45 -1.40
N TRP A 145 1.24 -27.28 -0.90
CA TRP A 145 -0.06 -27.07 -0.26
C TRP A 145 -1.20 -27.26 -1.24
N THR A 146 -2.18 -28.04 -0.80
CA THR A 146 -3.46 -28.16 -1.48
C THR A 146 -4.35 -27.00 -1.08
N TYR A 147 -5.43 -26.78 -1.84
CA TYR A 147 -6.47 -25.82 -1.46
C TYR A 147 -7.05 -26.10 -0.06
N ALA A 148 -7.14 -27.38 0.34
CA ALA A 148 -7.60 -27.76 1.67
C ALA A 148 -6.61 -27.34 2.78
N ASP A 149 -5.30 -27.44 2.53
CA ASP A 149 -4.26 -27.00 3.47
C ASP A 149 -4.26 -25.47 3.63
N PHE A 150 -4.43 -24.75 2.52
CA PHE A 150 -4.61 -23.30 2.53
C PHE A 150 -5.84 -22.91 3.35
N HIS A 151 -7.00 -23.53 3.06
CA HIS A 151 -8.25 -23.21 3.74
C HIS A 151 -8.15 -23.45 5.26
N LYS A 152 -7.45 -24.50 5.69
CA LYS A 152 -7.24 -24.78 7.12
C LYS A 152 -6.36 -23.74 7.82
N SER A 153 -5.40 -23.16 7.11
CA SER A 153 -4.39 -22.27 7.69
C SER A 153 -4.81 -20.79 7.68
N TYR A 154 -5.46 -20.33 6.60
CA TYR A 154 -5.73 -18.90 6.39
C TYR A 154 -7.18 -18.49 6.57
N ILE A 155 -8.15 -19.38 6.30
CA ILE A 155 -9.55 -19.02 6.49
C ILE A 155 -9.85 -18.91 7.98
N GLY A 156 -10.51 -17.81 8.35
CA GLY A 156 -10.74 -17.43 9.75
C GLY A 156 -9.56 -16.71 10.40
N MET A 157 -8.40 -16.59 9.75
CA MET A 157 -7.28 -15.79 10.24
C MET A 157 -7.66 -14.30 10.30
N TRP A 158 -7.21 -13.59 11.34
CA TRP A 158 -7.39 -12.15 11.45
C TRP A 158 -6.47 -11.44 10.47
N ASP A 159 -7.03 -10.58 9.62
CA ASP A 159 -6.28 -9.78 8.68
C ASP A 159 -6.15 -8.34 9.16
N HIS A 160 -4.91 -7.87 9.35
CA HIS A 160 -4.64 -6.52 9.84
C HIS A 160 -4.96 -5.43 8.83
N LEU A 161 -4.94 -5.71 7.53
CA LEU A 161 -5.28 -4.73 6.50
C LEU A 161 -6.81 -4.59 6.37
N LEU A 162 -7.53 -5.71 6.33
CA LEU A 162 -8.98 -5.75 6.19
C LEU A 162 -9.73 -5.56 7.51
N GLN A 163 -9.04 -5.62 8.65
CA GLN A 163 -9.60 -5.48 10.01
C GLN A 163 -10.76 -6.44 10.28
N ARG A 164 -10.67 -7.66 9.72
CA ARG A 164 -11.67 -8.72 9.88
C ARG A 164 -11.03 -10.08 9.67
N ARG A 165 -11.77 -11.15 9.97
CA ARG A 165 -11.36 -12.51 9.64
C ARG A 165 -11.61 -12.82 8.17
N LEU A 166 -10.66 -13.47 7.52
CA LEU A 166 -10.82 -13.98 6.16
C LEU A 166 -11.95 -15.01 6.09
N GLN A 167 -12.79 -14.89 5.07
CA GLN A 167 -13.93 -15.77 4.81
C GLN A 167 -13.66 -16.60 3.54
N PRO A 168 -14.25 -17.80 3.43
CA PRO A 168 -14.11 -18.62 2.21
C PRO A 168 -14.50 -17.85 0.94
N ALA A 169 -15.61 -17.10 1.00
CA ALA A 169 -16.12 -16.30 -0.10
C ALA A 169 -15.11 -15.26 -0.62
N ASP A 170 -14.21 -14.75 0.24
CA ASP A 170 -13.20 -13.78 -0.20
C ASP A 170 -12.25 -14.38 -1.24
N VAL A 171 -11.93 -15.67 -1.11
CA VAL A 171 -11.08 -16.41 -2.03
C VAL A 171 -11.84 -16.75 -3.29
N ASP A 172 -13.07 -17.27 -3.13
CA ASP A 172 -13.91 -17.70 -4.24
C ASP A 172 -14.26 -16.53 -5.19
N ASP A 173 -14.55 -15.35 -4.62
CA ASP A 173 -14.83 -14.13 -5.38
C ASP A 173 -13.62 -13.70 -6.22
N VAL A 174 -12.41 -13.77 -5.67
CA VAL A 174 -11.18 -13.38 -6.36
C VAL A 174 -10.82 -14.38 -7.46
N VAL A 175 -10.91 -15.68 -7.18
CA VAL A 175 -10.67 -16.74 -8.18
C VAL A 175 -11.66 -16.60 -9.35
N SER A 176 -12.95 -16.44 -9.06
CA SER A 176 -14.00 -16.30 -10.08
C SER A 176 -13.81 -15.04 -10.94
N THR A 177 -13.36 -13.94 -10.33
CA THR A 177 -13.08 -12.69 -11.05
C THR A 177 -11.85 -12.83 -11.95
N SER A 178 -10.82 -13.56 -11.51
CA SER A 178 -9.61 -13.81 -12.31
C SER A 178 -9.86 -14.71 -13.51
N GLU A 179 -10.74 -15.71 -13.40
CA GLU A 179 -11.12 -16.59 -14.51
C GLU A 179 -11.90 -15.85 -15.62
N CYS A 180 -12.68 -14.82 -15.25
CA CYS A 180 -13.39 -13.97 -16.21
C CYS A 180 -12.45 -13.09 -17.04
N ILE A 181 -11.30 -12.66 -16.49
CA ILE A 181 -10.32 -11.84 -17.20
C ILE A 181 -9.60 -12.66 -18.30
N TYR A 182 -9.40 -13.97 -18.08
CA TYR A 182 -8.77 -14.86 -19.06
C TYR A 182 -9.76 -15.49 -20.07
N CYS A 183 -11.08 -15.43 -19.86
CA CYS A 183 -12.08 -15.87 -20.84
C CYS A 183 -12.43 -14.82 -21.91
N GLY A 184 -11.82 -13.63 -21.84
CA GLY A 184 -12.03 -12.52 -22.78
C GLY A 184 -10.90 -12.28 -23.79
N LEU A 185 -9.89 -13.16 -23.83
CA LEU A 185 -8.79 -13.15 -24.83
C LEU A 185 -8.97 -14.27 -25.86
#